data_AF-A0A3D4HAN4-F1
#
_entry.id   AF-A0A3D4HAN4-F1
#
_cell.length_a   1.000
_cell.length_b   1.000
_cell.length_c   1.000
_cell.angle_alpha   90.00
_cell.angle_beta   90.00
_cell.angle_gamma   90.00
#
_symmetry.space_group_name_H-M   'P 1'
#
loop_
_entity.id
_entity.type
_entity.pdbx_description
1 polymer ?
#
loop_
_entity_poly.entity_id
_entity_poly.type
_entity_poly.pdbx_seq_one_letter_code
_entity_poly.pdbx_strand_id
1 'polypeptide(L)'
;ESTARYWANIAWLDETCGQLVGYFKEKDLYDDTLFVFSADTGWRPDPQQVSWYVRSKKKPVEAGIRTPIFLTHKNKIVPRRDKETLASNIDIAPTILQACGIKPDKAMSGLDLRKPEVLAKRDRIFVDVYWDNIRVDALGDLDSDLIARVVIDGWDKLIARPDGLELYDLKNDPDDRTDLAEQNHKKVEELSALMNDWLEETPMIFPHAPQR
;
A
#
# COMPACT_ATOMS: atom_id res chain seq x y z
N GLU A 1 24.72 6.25 14.04
CA GLU A 1 24.16 5.42 15.14
C GLU A 1 22.67 5.11 14.93
N SER A 2 21.82 6.09 14.59
CA SER A 2 20.37 5.91 14.35
C SER A 2 20.04 4.78 13.36
N THR A 3 20.62 4.83 12.16
CA THR A 3 20.41 3.80 11.13
C THR A 3 20.83 2.39 11.57
N ALA A 4 21.91 2.27 12.34
CA ALA A 4 22.37 0.97 12.84
C ALA A 4 21.36 0.36 13.83
N ARG A 5 20.75 1.18 14.70
CA ARG A 5 19.67 0.74 15.59
C ARG A 5 18.44 0.26 14.81
N TYR A 6 18.07 0.96 13.74
CA TYR A 6 16.97 0.53 12.87
C TYR A 6 17.25 -0.84 12.24
N TRP A 7 18.43 -1.03 11.65
CA TRP A 7 18.80 -2.32 11.06
C TRP A 7 18.91 -3.44 12.09
N ALA A 8 19.36 -3.16 13.31
CA ALA A 8 19.36 -4.14 14.39
C ALA A 8 17.94 -4.62 14.74
N ASN A 9 16.94 -3.74 14.74
CA ASN A 9 15.54 -4.12 14.94
C ASN A 9 14.99 -4.95 13.76
N ILE A 10 15.38 -4.64 12.53
CA ILE A 10 15.02 -5.45 11.35
C ILE A 10 15.61 -6.86 11.46
N ALA A 11 16.89 -6.98 11.82
CA ALA A 11 17.52 -8.28 12.01
C ALA A 11 16.84 -9.10 13.11
N TRP A 12 16.46 -8.44 14.21
CA TRP A 12 15.74 -9.11 15.30
C TRP A 12 14.31 -9.55 14.89
N LEU A 13 13.61 -8.75 14.08
CA LEU A 13 12.33 -9.13 13.50
C LEU A 13 12.46 -10.35 12.59
N ASP A 14 13.49 -10.39 11.73
CA ASP A 14 13.77 -11.52 10.84
C ASP A 14 14.05 -12.80 11.62
N GLU A 15 14.89 -12.74 12.65
CA GLU A 15 15.17 -13.87 13.54
C GLU A 15 13.88 -14.39 14.21
N THR A 16 13.04 -13.50 14.72
CA THR A 16 11.79 -13.86 15.39
C THR A 16 10.77 -14.47 14.41
N CYS A 17 10.70 -13.95 13.17
CA CYS A 17 9.93 -14.58 12.09
C CYS A 17 10.44 -16.01 11.80
N GLY A 18 11.76 -16.20 11.78
CA GLY A 18 12.40 -17.50 11.62
C GLY A 18 12.02 -18.49 12.72
N GLN A 19 12.00 -18.04 13.98
CA GLN A 19 11.55 -18.84 15.13
C GLN A 19 10.07 -19.24 15.01
N LEU A 20 9.19 -18.32 14.61
CA LEU A 20 7.77 -18.61 14.36
C LEU A 20 7.60 -19.66 13.25
N VAL A 21 8.28 -19.49 12.12
CA VAL A 21 8.26 -20.46 11.02
C VAL A 21 8.81 -21.82 11.47
N GLY A 22 9.89 -21.82 12.26
CA GLY A 22 10.46 -23.03 12.86
C GLY A 22 9.45 -23.80 13.72
N TYR A 23 8.72 -23.09 14.58
CA TYR A 23 7.66 -23.66 15.40
C TYR A 23 6.55 -24.31 14.54
N PHE A 24 6.09 -23.63 13.49
CA PHE A 24 5.07 -24.19 12.59
C PHE A 24 5.57 -25.45 11.85
N LYS A 25 6.86 -25.52 11.52
CA LYS A 25 7.46 -26.73 10.94
C LYS A 25 7.54 -27.87 11.95
N GLU A 26 7.94 -27.60 13.19
CA GLU A 26 7.98 -28.60 14.27
C GLU A 26 6.60 -29.19 14.57
N LYS A 27 5.54 -28.40 14.40
CA LYS A 27 4.15 -28.83 14.62
C LYS A 27 3.47 -29.42 13.37
N ASP A 28 4.20 -29.61 12.28
CA ASP A 28 3.66 -30.07 10.98
C ASP A 28 2.51 -29.18 10.44
N LEU A 29 2.48 -27.90 10.84
CA LEU A 29 1.46 -26.91 10.42
C LEU A 29 1.91 -26.07 9.22
N TYR A 30 3.22 -26.01 8.96
CA TYR A 30 3.80 -25.10 7.97
C TYR A 30 3.21 -25.27 6.56
N ASP A 31 2.94 -26.51 6.15
CA ASP A 31 2.51 -26.80 4.79
C ASP A 31 1.05 -26.35 4.49
N ASP A 32 0.22 -26.26 5.53
CA ASP A 32 -1.19 -25.83 5.48
C ASP A 32 -1.39 -24.40 6.00
N THR A 33 -0.29 -23.64 6.19
CA THR A 33 -0.34 -22.27 6.69
C THR A 33 0.00 -21.28 5.58
N LEU A 34 -0.90 -20.33 5.34
CA LEU A 34 -0.62 -19.13 4.56
C LEU A 34 0.04 -18.09 5.48
N PHE A 35 1.31 -17.80 5.25
CA PHE A 35 1.99 -16.65 5.86
C PHE A 35 1.87 -15.45 4.93
N VAL A 36 1.45 -14.31 5.49
CA VAL A 36 1.41 -13.01 4.82
C VAL A 36 2.25 -12.04 5.63
N PHE A 37 3.22 -11.40 5.00
CA PHE A 37 3.97 -10.30 5.61
C PHE A 37 3.61 -9.00 4.90
N SER A 38 3.35 -7.96 5.69
CA SER A 38 3.11 -6.60 5.22
C SER A 38 3.59 -5.56 6.24
N ALA A 39 3.77 -4.32 5.79
CA ALA A 39 3.78 -3.15 6.65
C ALA A 39 2.50 -2.32 6.45
N ASP A 40 2.12 -1.51 7.44
CA ASP A 40 0.95 -0.60 7.38
C ASP A 40 1.24 0.62 6.49
N THR A 41 2.50 1.09 6.47
CA THR A 41 2.96 2.27 5.73
C THR A 41 4.47 2.18 5.46
N GLY A 42 4.96 3.02 4.56
CA GLY A 42 6.39 3.15 4.30
C GLY A 42 7.12 3.79 5.47
N TRP A 43 8.39 3.42 5.65
CA TRP A 43 9.26 4.01 6.66
C TRP A 43 10.69 4.14 6.15
N ARG A 44 11.20 5.38 6.21
CA ARG A 44 12.61 5.70 6.00
C ARG A 44 13.16 6.33 7.29
N PRO A 45 14.19 5.74 7.93
CA PRO A 45 14.78 6.32 9.14
C PRO A 45 15.60 7.56 8.81
N ASP A 46 15.60 8.54 9.71
CA ASP A 46 16.53 9.66 9.65
C ASP A 46 17.97 9.17 9.95
N PRO A 47 18.96 9.43 9.07
CA PRO A 47 20.31 8.94 9.27
C PRO A 47 21.06 9.64 10.41
N GLN A 48 20.66 10.85 10.79
CA GLN A 48 21.31 11.67 11.80
C GLN A 48 20.74 11.44 13.21
N GLN A 49 19.46 11.08 13.32
CA GLN A 49 18.77 10.99 14.61
C GLN A 49 17.67 9.91 14.62
N VAL A 50 17.26 9.45 15.81
CA VAL A 50 16.14 8.52 15.96
C VAL A 50 14.84 9.31 15.85
N SER A 51 14.46 9.64 14.63
CA SER A 51 13.26 10.43 14.32
C SER A 51 12.73 10.12 12.93
N TRP A 52 11.61 10.76 12.60
CA TRP A 52 11.00 10.75 11.29
C TRP A 52 11.87 11.51 10.27
N TYR A 53 12.02 10.94 9.07
CA TYR A 53 12.70 11.58 7.94
C TYR A 53 11.70 12.24 6.98
N VAL A 54 12.12 13.31 6.30
CA VAL A 54 11.27 14.15 5.43
C VAL A 54 10.48 13.38 4.37
N ARG A 55 11.03 12.26 3.88
CA ARG A 55 10.40 11.34 2.93
C ARG A 55 10.20 9.96 3.57
N SER A 56 9.16 9.84 4.38
CA SER A 56 8.85 8.65 5.19
C SER A 56 7.33 8.55 5.44
N LYS A 57 6.90 7.79 6.44
CA LYS A 57 5.51 7.64 6.93
C LYS A 57 4.73 8.97 6.88
N LYS A 58 3.44 8.90 6.52
CA LYS A 58 2.53 10.07 6.33
C LYS A 58 2.91 10.99 5.17
N LYS A 59 3.70 10.52 4.21
CA LYS A 59 4.00 11.26 2.97
C LYS A 59 3.55 10.46 1.75
N PRO A 60 3.02 11.12 0.71
CA PRO A 60 2.53 10.44 -0.49
C PRO A 60 3.65 9.94 -1.43
N VAL A 61 4.90 10.10 -1.02
CA VAL A 61 6.06 9.63 -1.77
C VAL A 61 6.25 8.11 -1.63
N GLU A 62 7.02 7.47 -2.51
CA GLU A 62 7.25 6.02 -2.52
C GLU A 62 7.73 5.51 -1.17
N ALA A 63 8.66 6.22 -0.54
CA ALA A 63 9.18 5.88 0.78
C ALA A 63 8.13 5.97 1.93
N GLY A 64 6.98 6.61 1.69
CA GLY A 64 5.88 6.73 2.64
C GLY A 64 4.68 5.81 2.34
N ILE A 65 4.45 5.42 1.08
CA ILE A 65 3.29 4.60 0.69
C ILE A 65 3.63 3.18 0.25
N ARG A 66 4.82 2.93 -0.31
CA ARG A 66 5.20 1.61 -0.81
C ARG A 66 5.61 0.70 0.35
N THR A 67 4.93 -0.43 0.49
CA THR A 67 5.20 -1.43 1.53
C THR A 67 5.60 -2.76 0.92
N PRO A 68 6.39 -3.59 1.64
CA PRO A 68 6.60 -4.97 1.24
C PRO A 68 5.29 -5.74 1.43
N ILE A 69 4.90 -6.52 0.42
CA ILE A 69 3.86 -7.55 0.56
C ILE A 69 4.43 -8.84 0.00
N PHE A 70 4.55 -9.88 0.82
CA PHE A 70 4.93 -11.20 0.33
C PHE A 70 4.17 -12.29 1.06
N LEU A 71 3.95 -13.40 0.35
CA LEU A 71 3.14 -14.52 0.80
C LEU A 71 3.95 -15.81 0.64
N THR A 72 3.81 -16.71 1.60
CA THR A 72 4.22 -18.10 1.41
C THR A 72 3.11 -19.06 1.83
N HIS A 73 2.88 -20.06 1.01
CA HIS A 73 1.98 -21.16 1.28
C HIS A 73 2.52 -22.34 0.50
N LYS A 74 3.18 -23.25 1.22
CA LYS A 74 3.93 -24.34 0.60
C LYS A 74 3.00 -25.19 -0.26
N ASN A 75 3.49 -25.55 -1.45
CA ASN A 75 2.75 -26.31 -2.48
C ASN A 75 1.48 -25.62 -3.04
N LYS A 76 1.12 -24.40 -2.60
CA LYS A 76 -0.02 -23.63 -3.13
C LYS A 76 0.40 -22.38 -3.89
N ILE A 77 1.57 -21.81 -3.60
CA ILE A 77 2.11 -20.64 -4.28
C ILE A 77 3.42 -21.02 -4.97
N VAL A 78 3.53 -20.72 -6.26
CA VAL A 78 4.79 -20.85 -7.01
C VAL A 78 5.73 -19.71 -6.60
N PRO A 79 6.94 -20.00 -6.07
CA PRO A 79 7.88 -18.96 -5.68
C PRO A 79 8.25 -18.06 -6.87
N ARG A 80 8.07 -16.76 -6.70
CA ARG A 80 8.49 -15.74 -7.65
C ARG A 80 8.75 -14.42 -6.94
N ARG A 81 9.57 -13.56 -7.55
CA ARG A 81 9.69 -12.16 -7.16
C ARG A 81 9.07 -11.31 -8.26
N ASP A 82 7.93 -10.72 -7.97
CA ASP A 82 7.25 -9.79 -8.88
C ASP A 82 7.73 -8.36 -8.58
N LYS A 83 7.99 -7.59 -9.63
CA LYS A 83 8.49 -6.21 -9.53
C LYS A 83 7.65 -5.21 -10.34
N GLU A 84 6.69 -5.71 -11.11
CA GLU A 84 5.99 -4.93 -12.12
C GLU A 84 4.49 -4.87 -11.84
N THR A 85 3.93 -5.91 -11.22
CA THR A 85 2.50 -5.98 -10.94
C THR A 85 2.11 -5.13 -9.74
N LEU A 86 1.04 -4.32 -9.89
CA LEU A 86 0.49 -3.49 -8.83
C LEU A 86 -0.26 -4.33 -7.77
N ALA A 87 0.16 -4.19 -6.52
CA ALA A 87 -0.48 -4.81 -5.35
C ALA A 87 -0.75 -3.75 -4.27
N SER A 88 -1.82 -3.95 -3.51
CA SER A 88 -2.24 -3.04 -2.43
C SER A 88 -2.59 -3.81 -1.17
N ASN A 89 -2.55 -3.13 -0.02
CA ASN A 89 -2.93 -3.73 1.28
C ASN A 89 -4.38 -4.22 1.30
N ILE A 90 -5.28 -3.62 0.52
CA ILE A 90 -6.68 -4.06 0.39
C ILE A 90 -6.82 -5.48 -0.20
N ASP A 91 -5.77 -5.99 -0.85
CA ASP A 91 -5.73 -7.32 -1.44
C ASP A 91 -5.55 -8.43 -0.38
N ILE A 92 -5.04 -8.08 0.80
CA ILE A 92 -4.70 -9.06 1.85
C ILE A 92 -5.97 -9.78 2.34
N ALA A 93 -7.04 -9.04 2.63
CA ALA A 93 -8.27 -9.64 3.15
C ALA A 93 -8.94 -10.59 2.13
N PRO A 94 -9.20 -10.19 0.86
CA PRO A 94 -9.71 -11.12 -0.16
C PRO A 94 -8.82 -12.32 -0.40
N THR A 95 -7.50 -12.17 -0.27
CA THR A 95 -6.54 -13.28 -0.39
C THR A 95 -6.73 -14.31 0.72
N ILE A 96 -6.81 -13.85 1.98
CA ILE A 96 -7.01 -14.74 3.14
C ILE A 96 -8.35 -15.45 3.04
N LEU A 97 -9.43 -14.73 2.74
CA LEU A 97 -10.77 -15.32 2.60
C LEU A 97 -10.79 -16.41 1.53
N GLN A 98 -10.24 -16.13 0.34
CA GLN A 98 -10.16 -17.12 -0.73
C GLN A 98 -9.21 -18.28 -0.41
N ALA A 99 -8.18 -18.08 0.43
CA ALA A 99 -7.34 -19.16 0.91
C ALA A 99 -8.10 -20.12 1.84
N CYS A 100 -9.05 -19.59 2.61
CA CYS A 100 -9.96 -20.37 3.45
C CYS A 100 -11.19 -20.92 2.71
N GLY A 101 -11.31 -20.73 1.38
CA GLY A 101 -12.48 -21.13 0.61
C GLY A 101 -13.72 -20.26 0.85
N ILE A 102 -13.55 -19.08 1.46
CA ILE A 102 -14.61 -18.11 1.72
C ILE A 102 -14.65 -17.10 0.57
N LYS A 103 -15.86 -16.85 0.07
CA LYS A 103 -16.08 -15.83 -0.97
C LYS A 103 -15.98 -14.43 -0.35
N PRO A 104 -15.09 -13.54 -0.84
CA PRO A 104 -15.05 -12.15 -0.40
C PRO A 104 -16.37 -11.41 -0.66
N ASP A 105 -16.70 -10.45 0.20
CA ASP A 105 -17.84 -9.57 -0.02
C ASP A 105 -17.64 -8.71 -1.27
N LYS A 106 -18.73 -8.33 -1.95
CA LYS A 106 -18.65 -7.50 -3.16
C LYS A 106 -18.11 -6.09 -2.88
N ALA A 107 -18.22 -5.61 -1.64
CA ALA A 107 -17.64 -4.33 -1.22
C ALA A 107 -16.11 -4.36 -1.12
N MET A 108 -15.49 -5.55 -1.08
CA MET A 108 -14.03 -5.66 -1.09
C MET A 108 -13.51 -5.57 -2.52
N SER A 109 -12.83 -4.47 -2.85
CA SER A 109 -12.23 -4.22 -4.18
C SER A 109 -10.85 -4.86 -4.37
N GLY A 110 -10.28 -5.47 -3.32
CA GLY A 110 -8.99 -6.15 -3.39
C GLY A 110 -9.02 -7.45 -4.19
N LEU A 111 -7.86 -7.85 -4.69
CA LEU A 111 -7.63 -9.05 -5.51
C LEU A 111 -6.91 -10.15 -4.71
N ASP A 112 -6.97 -11.40 -5.21
CA ASP A 112 -6.22 -12.50 -4.61
C ASP A 112 -4.74 -12.41 -5.01
N LEU A 113 -3.84 -12.13 -4.06
CA LEU A 113 -2.40 -11.98 -4.29
C LEU A 113 -1.73 -13.27 -4.80
N ARG A 114 -2.41 -14.41 -4.66
CA ARG A 114 -1.93 -15.71 -5.16
C ARG A 114 -2.18 -15.89 -6.66
N LYS A 115 -2.97 -15.02 -7.29
CA LYS A 115 -3.40 -15.08 -8.70
C LYS A 115 -2.71 -13.99 -9.54
N PRO A 116 -1.43 -14.17 -9.94
CA PRO A 116 -0.70 -13.19 -10.74
C PRO A 116 -1.43 -12.76 -12.01
N GLU A 117 -2.13 -13.68 -12.68
CA GLU A 117 -2.88 -13.44 -13.90
C GLU A 117 -4.08 -12.51 -13.72
N VAL A 118 -4.60 -12.40 -12.49
CA VAL A 118 -5.66 -11.46 -12.13
C VAL A 118 -5.05 -10.11 -11.78
N LEU A 119 -3.99 -10.11 -10.96
CA LEU A 119 -3.27 -8.89 -10.59
C LEU A 119 -2.66 -8.18 -11.81
N ALA A 120 -2.17 -8.92 -12.81
CA ALA A 120 -1.59 -8.37 -14.04
C ALA A 120 -2.58 -7.58 -14.90
N LYS A 121 -3.89 -7.65 -14.58
CA LYS A 121 -4.94 -6.85 -15.22
C LYS A 121 -5.29 -5.59 -14.43
N ARG A 122 -4.64 -5.35 -13.29
CA ARG A 122 -4.81 -4.10 -12.54
C ARG A 122 -3.97 -3.03 -13.19
N ASP A 123 -4.66 -2.04 -13.74
CA ASP A 123 -3.99 -0.91 -14.41
C ASP A 123 -3.50 0.14 -13.40
N ARG A 124 -4.20 0.27 -12.25
CA ARG A 124 -3.95 1.36 -11.30
C ARG A 124 -4.23 1.06 -9.83
N ILE A 125 -3.66 1.91 -8.98
CA ILE A 125 -3.93 2.01 -7.54
C ILE A 125 -4.19 3.47 -7.18
N PHE A 126 -5.14 3.69 -6.27
CA PHE A 126 -5.42 4.98 -5.65
C PHE A 126 -5.09 4.94 -4.17
N VAL A 127 -4.54 6.03 -3.64
CA VAL A 127 -4.16 6.15 -2.23
C VAL A 127 -4.52 7.54 -1.72
N ASP A 128 -5.33 7.59 -0.68
CA ASP A 128 -5.48 8.79 0.14
C ASP A 128 -4.47 8.78 1.27
N VAL A 129 -3.81 9.91 1.49
CA VAL A 129 -2.81 10.09 2.54
C VAL A 129 -3.32 11.13 3.52
N TYR A 130 -3.55 10.70 4.76
CA TYR A 130 -4.07 11.55 5.83
C TYR A 130 -2.98 11.93 6.84
N TRP A 131 -3.18 13.05 7.55
CA TRP A 131 -2.27 13.49 8.61
C TRP A 131 -2.38 12.64 9.87
N ASP A 132 -3.60 12.38 10.34
CA ASP A 132 -3.90 11.45 11.43
C ASP A 132 -5.01 10.47 11.00
N ASN A 133 -5.49 9.64 11.94
CA ASN A 133 -6.66 8.80 11.69
C ASN A 133 -7.83 9.69 11.27
N ILE A 134 -8.66 9.20 10.33
CA ILE A 134 -9.94 9.83 9.97
C ILE A 134 -10.66 10.22 11.25
N ARG A 135 -10.96 11.52 11.39
CA ARG A 135 -11.66 12.08 12.53
C ARG A 135 -13.06 11.48 12.56
N VAL A 136 -13.31 10.63 13.55
CA VAL A 136 -14.61 9.96 13.74
C VAL A 136 -15.72 10.99 14.00
N ASP A 137 -15.37 12.18 14.46
CA ASP A 137 -16.25 13.34 14.61
C ASP A 137 -16.46 14.15 13.31
N ALA A 138 -15.73 13.84 12.24
CA ALA A 138 -15.82 14.49 10.93
C ALA A 138 -16.05 13.49 9.78
N LEU A 139 -16.76 12.37 10.02
CA LEU A 139 -17.07 11.37 8.97
C LEU A 139 -17.84 11.94 7.77
N GLY A 140 -18.42 13.15 7.88
CA GLY A 140 -19.06 13.86 6.78
C GLY A 140 -18.12 14.72 5.92
N ASP A 141 -16.88 14.92 6.37
CA ASP A 141 -15.83 15.65 5.66
C ASP A 141 -14.52 14.87 5.75
N LEU A 142 -14.37 13.89 4.85
CA LEU A 142 -13.17 13.06 4.80
C LEU A 142 -11.94 13.85 4.36
N ASP A 143 -12.11 15.02 3.74
CA ASP A 143 -11.00 15.80 3.23
C ASP A 143 -10.35 16.69 4.30
N SER A 144 -10.94 16.75 5.51
CA SER A 144 -10.50 17.65 6.59
C SER A 144 -9.04 17.46 7.00
N ASP A 145 -8.54 16.21 6.98
CA ASP A 145 -7.16 15.84 7.34
C ASP A 145 -6.37 15.25 6.15
N LEU A 146 -6.90 15.39 4.93
CA LEU A 146 -6.27 14.87 3.73
C LEU A 146 -5.03 15.69 3.39
N ILE A 147 -3.87 15.03 3.35
CA ILE A 147 -2.60 15.64 2.91
C ILE A 147 -2.52 15.62 1.38
N ALA A 148 -2.85 14.47 0.80
CA ALA A 148 -2.72 14.24 -0.61
C ALA A 148 -3.55 13.04 -1.07
N ARG A 149 -3.94 13.07 -2.33
CA ARG A 149 -4.38 11.89 -3.07
C ARG A 149 -3.31 11.47 -4.06
N VAL A 150 -3.21 10.18 -4.32
CA VAL A 150 -2.24 9.60 -5.24
C VAL A 150 -2.94 8.66 -6.18
N VAL A 151 -2.62 8.76 -7.47
CA VAL A 151 -2.91 7.72 -8.46
C VAL A 151 -1.60 7.20 -9.02
N ILE A 152 -1.48 5.87 -9.11
CA ILE A 152 -0.41 5.18 -9.81
C ILE A 152 -1.08 4.40 -10.94
N ASP A 153 -0.78 4.75 -12.19
CA ASP A 153 -1.30 4.08 -13.40
C ASP A 153 -0.10 3.54 -14.19
N GLY A 154 0.13 2.23 -14.12
CA GLY A 154 1.39 1.61 -14.54
C GLY A 154 2.60 2.17 -13.78
N TRP A 155 3.44 2.95 -14.47
CA TRP A 155 4.64 3.59 -13.90
C TRP A 155 4.48 5.10 -13.71
N ASP A 156 3.38 5.69 -14.18
CA ASP A 156 3.11 7.11 -13.98
C ASP A 156 2.43 7.29 -12.62
N LYS A 157 2.92 8.26 -11.84
CA LYS A 157 2.37 8.60 -10.52
C LYS A 157 2.03 10.08 -10.48
N LEU A 158 0.80 10.40 -10.10
CA LEU A 158 0.39 11.76 -9.77
C LEU A 158 0.11 11.87 -8.28
N ILE A 159 0.70 12.88 -7.63
CA ILE A 159 0.36 13.30 -6.28
C ILE A 159 -0.42 14.61 -6.39
N ALA A 160 -1.65 14.62 -5.89
CA ALA A 160 -2.48 15.80 -5.78
C ALA A 160 -2.53 16.29 -4.34
N ARG A 161 -2.12 17.53 -4.11
CA ARG A 161 -2.17 18.23 -2.82
C ARG A 161 -3.06 19.46 -2.93
N PRO A 162 -3.49 20.04 -1.79
CA PRO A 162 -4.19 21.32 -1.81
C PRO A 162 -3.40 22.46 -2.49
N ASP A 163 -2.07 22.40 -2.46
CA ASP A 163 -1.16 23.43 -2.97
C ASP A 163 -0.56 23.14 -4.35
N GLY A 164 -0.82 21.96 -4.95
CA GLY A 164 -0.29 21.65 -6.28
C GLY A 164 -0.40 20.19 -6.70
N LEU A 165 0.03 19.93 -7.93
CA LEU A 165 0.10 18.62 -8.55
C LEU A 165 1.56 18.29 -8.85
N GLU A 166 2.01 17.09 -8.49
CA GLU A 166 3.37 16.59 -8.74
C GLU A 166 3.28 15.30 -9.58
N LEU A 167 4.02 15.22 -10.69
CA LEU A 167 4.02 14.05 -11.60
C LEU A 167 5.38 13.36 -11.55
N TYR A 168 5.38 12.02 -11.43
CA TYR A 168 6.60 11.22 -11.39
C TYR A 168 6.54 10.02 -12.33
N ASP A 169 7.69 9.70 -12.94
CA ASP A 169 7.92 8.47 -13.69
C ASP A 169 8.65 7.46 -12.80
N LEU A 170 7.90 6.53 -12.20
CA LEU A 170 8.46 5.54 -11.26
C LEU A 170 9.37 4.51 -11.93
N LYS A 171 9.36 4.40 -13.26
CA LYS A 171 10.23 3.46 -13.98
C LYS A 171 11.67 3.95 -13.98
N ASN A 172 11.84 5.26 -14.22
CA ASN A 172 13.16 5.90 -14.30
C ASN A 172 13.55 6.61 -13.00
N ASP A 173 12.56 6.94 -12.15
CA ASP A 173 12.73 7.59 -10.86
C ASP A 173 11.92 6.86 -9.76
N PRO A 174 12.38 5.66 -9.33
CA PRO A 174 11.66 4.81 -8.37
C PRO A 174 11.56 5.39 -6.96
N ASP A 175 12.20 6.54 -6.73
CA ASP A 175 12.30 7.24 -5.45
C ASP A 175 11.61 8.63 -5.54
N ASP A 176 10.84 8.85 -6.61
CA ASP A 176 9.96 10.00 -6.89
C ASP A 176 10.55 11.38 -6.55
N ARG A 177 11.76 11.64 -7.05
CA ARG A 177 12.61 12.80 -6.80
C ARG A 177 12.41 13.96 -7.78
N THR A 178 12.03 13.68 -9.01
CA THR A 178 11.97 14.68 -10.08
C THR A 178 10.52 14.87 -10.51
N ASP A 179 9.96 16.02 -10.12
CA ASP A 179 8.63 16.43 -10.57
C ASP A 179 8.66 16.79 -12.07
N LEU A 180 7.75 16.16 -12.82
CA LEU A 180 7.59 16.28 -14.26
C LEU A 180 6.30 17.03 -14.65
N ALA A 181 5.58 17.60 -13.69
CA ALA A 181 4.25 18.18 -13.92
C ALA A 181 4.30 19.29 -14.98
N GLU A 182 5.23 20.24 -14.87
CA GLU A 182 5.37 21.36 -15.82
C GLU A 182 5.77 20.91 -17.24
N GLN A 183 6.44 19.75 -17.36
CA GLN A 183 6.90 19.23 -18.64
C GLN A 183 5.84 18.35 -19.33
N ASN A 184 4.79 17.93 -18.62
CA ASN A 184 3.79 17.00 -19.14
C ASN A 184 2.37 17.27 -18.64
N HIS A 185 1.85 18.46 -18.94
CA HIS A 185 0.48 18.85 -18.57
C HIS A 185 -0.59 17.85 -19.03
N LYS A 186 -0.41 17.26 -20.23
CA LYS A 186 -1.36 16.27 -20.75
C LYS A 186 -1.48 15.05 -19.82
N LYS A 187 -0.36 14.52 -19.32
CA LYS A 187 -0.39 13.39 -18.40
C LYS A 187 -0.98 13.78 -17.04
N VAL A 188 -0.70 15.00 -16.58
CA VAL A 188 -1.32 15.54 -15.36
C VAL A 188 -2.85 15.60 -15.50
N GLU A 189 -3.37 16.10 -16.62
CA GLU A 189 -4.81 16.13 -16.91
C GLU A 189 -5.41 14.72 -16.97
N GLU A 190 -4.75 13.79 -17.68
CA GLU A 190 -5.18 12.38 -17.78
C GLU A 190 -5.32 11.73 -16.40
N LEU A 191 -4.27 11.80 -15.57
CA LEU A 191 -4.26 11.17 -14.25
C LEU A 191 -5.20 11.88 -13.26
N SER A 192 -5.36 13.19 -13.39
CA SER A 192 -6.33 13.95 -12.58
C SER A 192 -7.76 13.53 -12.89
N ALA A 193 -8.10 13.29 -14.17
CA ALA A 193 -9.40 12.78 -14.56
C ALA A 193 -9.66 11.39 -13.95
N LEU A 194 -8.69 10.47 -14.04
CA LEU A 194 -8.81 9.14 -13.42
C LEU A 194 -9.06 9.19 -11.91
N MET A 195 -8.40 10.13 -11.22
CA MET A 195 -8.58 10.32 -9.79
C MET A 195 -9.98 10.84 -9.46
N ASN A 196 -10.51 11.78 -10.25
CA ASN A 196 -11.87 12.29 -10.07
C ASN A 196 -12.91 11.19 -10.33
N ASP A 197 -12.75 10.41 -11.40
CA ASP A 197 -13.62 9.27 -11.71
C ASP A 197 -13.65 8.27 -10.53
N TRP A 198 -12.48 7.96 -9.96
CA TRP A 198 -12.40 7.07 -8.79
C TRP A 198 -13.14 7.61 -7.56
N LEU A 199 -13.10 8.92 -7.32
CA LEU A 199 -13.81 9.56 -6.21
C LEU A 199 -15.34 9.54 -6.42
N GLU A 200 -15.80 9.69 -7.65
CA GLU A 200 -17.22 9.57 -7.99
C GLU A 200 -17.72 8.12 -7.88
N GLU A 201 -16.90 7.14 -8.30
CA GLU A 201 -17.22 5.72 -8.29
C GLU A 201 -17.11 5.04 -6.92
N THR A 202 -16.40 5.66 -5.96
CA THR A 202 -16.21 5.11 -4.61
C THR A 202 -17.18 5.78 -3.64
N PRO A 203 -18.46 5.34 -3.56
CA PRO A 203 -19.44 5.96 -2.68
C PRO A 203 -19.01 5.81 -1.22
N MET A 204 -19.22 6.86 -0.43
CA MET A 204 -18.98 6.81 1.01
C MET A 204 -19.83 5.71 1.66
N ILE A 205 -19.17 4.62 2.11
CA ILE A 205 -19.82 3.56 2.89
C ILE A 205 -19.72 3.95 4.37
N PHE A 206 -20.41 5.01 4.76
CA PHE A 206 -20.81 5.17 6.16
C PHE A 206 -22.30 4.94 6.26
N PRO A 207 -22.77 3.76 6.72
CA PRO A 207 -24.14 3.67 7.17
C PRO A 207 -24.30 4.73 8.24
N HIS A 208 -25.30 5.61 8.09
CA HIS A 208 -25.69 6.51 9.17
C HIS A 208 -25.74 5.69 10.46
N ALA A 209 -24.93 6.07 11.46
CA ALA A 209 -25.02 5.47 12.77
C ALA A 209 -26.51 5.49 13.16
N PRO A 210 -27.08 4.37 13.64
CA PRO A 210 -28.48 4.36 14.04
C PRO A 210 -28.69 5.51 15.02
N GLN A 211 -29.63 6.41 14.68
CA GLN A 211 -30.04 7.47 15.58
C GLN A 211 -30.48 6.78 16.88
N ARG A 212 -29.73 7.00 17.96
CA ARG A 212 -30.14 6.58 19.30
C ARG A 212 -31.19 7.54 19.83
#